data_AF-A0A9W8TKQ2-F1
#
_entry.id   AF-A0A9W8TKQ2-F1
#
_cell.length_a   1.000
_cell.length_b   1.000
_cell.length_c   1.000
_cell.angle_alpha   90.00
_cell.angle_beta   90.00
_cell.angle_gamma   90.00
#
_symmetry.space_group_name_H-M   'P 1'
#
loop_
_entity.id
_entity.type
_entity.pdbx_description
1 polymer ?
#
loop_
_entity_poly.entity_id
_entity_poly.type
_entity_poly.pdbx_seq_one_letter_code
_entity_poly.pdbx_strand_id
1 'polypeptide(L)'
;MAAAGYVQTSLIWVAYAVAVGLALIAAAITTFTWQTHRDRSAIVSTVTIISITALLATVFLLPVDIALVSSTTSTALGTKKDWATPNRIHNILLTLKIVYYSLYSFDALLCLIVIPFSYFWYEEYDEVEEQEGHQTFGSRLWGAFKYTIAFIFLVVIIFLIGFFVPAAGNRDGKHLDLDFFKRLLDVNHGEKALTFGLGLLITLGTLLYSLHLNCTKALLHSLSRTEKDNDN
;
A
#
# COMPACT_ATOMS: atom_id res chain seq x y z
N MET A 1 -1.12 19.49 38.00
CA MET A 1 -1.82 19.87 36.75
C MET A 1 -1.10 19.43 35.47
N ALA A 2 0.25 19.44 35.39
CA ALA A 2 0.99 18.92 34.22
C ALA A 2 0.87 17.39 33.97
N ALA A 3 0.57 16.61 35.01
CA ALA A 3 0.42 15.15 34.92
C ALA A 3 -0.84 14.72 34.14
N ALA A 4 -1.93 15.50 34.20
CA ALA A 4 -3.19 15.16 33.55
C ALA A 4 -3.06 15.10 32.02
N GLY A 5 -2.27 16.01 31.44
CA GLY A 5 -1.99 16.01 29.99
C GLY A 5 -1.21 14.78 29.55
N TYR A 6 -0.20 14.35 30.31
CA TYR A 6 0.59 13.16 29.99
C TYR A 6 -0.26 11.89 30.01
N VAL A 7 -1.10 11.72 31.04
CA VAL A 7 -1.99 10.57 31.17
C VAL A 7 -2.95 10.50 29.98
N GLN A 8 -3.54 11.64 29.58
CA GLN A 8 -4.46 11.68 28.44
C GLN A 8 -3.77 11.30 27.11
N THR A 9 -2.60 11.89 26.81
CA THR A 9 -1.84 11.51 25.61
C THR A 9 -1.39 10.06 25.62
N SER A 10 -0.95 9.54 26.78
CA SER A 10 -0.52 8.14 26.91
C SER A 10 -1.67 7.18 26.68
N LEU A 11 -2.86 7.48 27.20
CA LEU A 11 -4.05 6.67 26.99
C LEU A 11 -4.46 6.60 25.51
N ILE A 12 -4.33 7.71 24.78
CA ILE A 12 -4.63 7.74 23.34
C ILE A 12 -3.65 6.82 22.57
N TRP A 13 -2.36 6.85 22.88
CA TRP A 13 -1.38 5.95 22.27
C TRP A 13 -1.59 4.48 22.65
N VAL A 14 -2.01 4.20 23.88
CA VAL A 14 -2.38 2.83 24.30
C VAL A 14 -3.61 2.34 23.54
N ALA A 15 -4.64 3.19 23.39
CA ALA A 15 -5.82 2.85 22.61
C ALA A 15 -5.46 2.57 21.13
N TYR A 16 -4.54 3.35 20.55
CA TYR A 16 -4.00 3.09 19.23
C TYR A 16 -3.29 1.72 19.14
N ALA A 17 -2.42 1.40 20.10
CA ALA A 17 -1.74 0.09 20.13
C ALA A 17 -2.73 -1.08 20.23
N VAL A 18 -3.78 -0.94 21.03
CA VAL A 18 -4.87 -1.93 21.11
C VAL A 18 -5.62 -2.04 19.78
N ALA A 19 -5.94 -0.93 19.13
CA ALA A 19 -6.60 -0.93 17.83
C ALA A 19 -5.76 -1.63 16.75
N VAL A 20 -4.44 -1.42 16.74
CA VAL A 20 -3.51 -2.13 15.83
C VAL A 20 -3.46 -3.63 16.14
N GLY A 21 -3.47 -4.02 17.42
CA GLY A 21 -3.56 -5.42 17.81
C GLY A 21 -4.85 -6.10 17.33
N LEU A 22 -5.98 -5.41 17.45
CA LEU A 22 -7.26 -5.88 16.90
C LEU A 22 -7.25 -5.93 15.37
N ALA A 23 -6.61 -4.97 14.71
CA ALA A 23 -6.41 -4.97 13.26
C ALA A 23 -5.61 -6.19 12.80
N LEU A 24 -4.56 -6.58 13.54
CA LEU A 24 -3.76 -7.77 13.25
C LEU A 24 -4.61 -9.04 13.34
N ILE A 25 -5.44 -9.16 14.38
CA ILE A 25 -6.36 -10.29 14.55
C ILE A 25 -7.36 -10.33 13.39
N ALA A 26 -7.96 -9.20 13.03
CA ALA A 26 -8.89 -9.10 11.91
C ALA A 26 -8.21 -9.50 10.58
N ALA A 27 -7.01 -8.98 10.32
CA ALA A 27 -6.22 -9.30 9.14
C ALA A 27 -5.89 -10.80 9.04
N ALA A 28 -5.52 -11.43 10.16
CA ALA A 28 -5.28 -12.86 10.23
C ALA A 28 -6.56 -13.65 9.94
N ILE A 29 -7.69 -13.33 10.59
CA ILE A 29 -8.97 -14.00 10.35
C ILE A 29 -9.39 -13.88 8.89
N THR A 30 -9.31 -12.67 8.31
CA THR A 30 -9.64 -12.45 6.89
C THR A 30 -8.73 -13.29 5.99
N THR A 31 -7.43 -13.29 6.24
CA THR A 31 -6.49 -14.07 5.40
C THR A 31 -6.81 -15.56 5.47
N PHE A 32 -7.06 -16.12 6.66
CA PHE A 32 -7.36 -17.55 6.80
C PHE A 32 -8.75 -17.95 6.32
N THR A 33 -9.71 -17.02 6.35
CA THR A 33 -11.09 -17.27 5.88
C THR A 33 -11.17 -17.32 4.36
N TRP A 34 -10.42 -16.44 3.68
CA TRP A 34 -10.46 -16.29 2.22
C TRP A 34 -9.41 -17.13 1.48
N GLN A 35 -8.49 -17.78 2.18
CA GLN A 35 -7.53 -18.70 1.57
C GLN A 35 -8.16 -20.07 1.25
N THR A 36 -8.16 -20.43 -0.03
CA THR A 36 -8.45 -21.79 -0.48
C THR A 36 -7.44 -22.77 0.12
N HIS A 37 -7.93 -23.88 0.69
CA HIS A 37 -7.11 -24.84 1.45
C HIS A 37 -6.00 -25.52 0.62
N ARG A 38 -6.06 -25.47 -0.71
CA ARG A 38 -5.12 -26.14 -1.62
C ARG A 38 -3.81 -25.38 -1.84
N ASP A 39 -3.83 -24.03 -1.82
CA ASP A 39 -2.71 -23.19 -2.27
C ASP A 39 -2.16 -22.31 -1.14
N ARG A 40 -1.86 -22.93 0.01
CA ARG A 40 -1.36 -22.20 1.19
C ARG A 40 0.14 -21.94 1.09
N SER A 41 0.53 -20.81 0.51
CA SER A 41 1.89 -20.29 0.67
C SER A 41 2.02 -19.48 1.96
N ALA A 42 2.76 -20.00 2.93
CA ALA A 42 3.02 -19.31 4.21
C ALA A 42 3.64 -17.91 4.04
N ILE A 43 4.43 -17.71 2.98
CA ILE A 43 5.07 -16.44 2.66
C ILE A 43 4.02 -15.42 2.23
N VAL A 44 3.17 -15.79 1.26
CA VAL A 44 2.11 -14.92 0.73
C VAL A 44 1.09 -14.58 1.82
N SER A 45 0.70 -15.56 2.66
CA SER A 45 -0.19 -15.31 3.80
C SER A 45 0.40 -14.30 4.78
N THR A 46 1.69 -14.44 5.11
CA THR A 46 2.36 -13.54 6.07
C THR A 46 2.46 -12.13 5.52
N VAL A 47 2.87 -11.98 4.25
CA VAL A 47 2.94 -10.68 3.57
C VAL A 47 1.56 -10.01 3.52
N THR A 48 0.50 -10.79 3.25
CA THR A 48 -0.87 -10.29 3.19
C THR A 48 -1.34 -9.79 4.57
N ILE A 49 -1.11 -10.56 5.63
CA ILE A 49 -1.48 -10.17 7.00
C ILE A 49 -0.76 -8.89 7.41
N ILE A 50 0.56 -8.81 7.18
CA ILE A 50 1.35 -7.62 7.49
C ILE A 50 0.83 -6.41 6.71
N SER A 51 0.54 -6.57 5.43
CA SER A 51 0.09 -5.47 4.57
C SER A 51 -1.30 -4.95 4.96
N ILE A 52 -2.26 -5.85 5.20
CA ILE A 52 -3.60 -5.45 5.65
C ILE A 52 -3.50 -4.78 7.03
N THR A 53 -2.68 -5.31 7.93
CA THR A 53 -2.50 -4.73 9.27
C THR A 53 -1.89 -3.32 9.19
N ALA A 54 -0.88 -3.12 8.34
CA ALA A 54 -0.25 -1.82 8.13
C ALA A 54 -1.25 -0.79 7.58
N LEU A 55 -2.01 -1.16 6.56
CA LEU A 55 -3.05 -0.29 5.98
C LEU A 55 -4.13 0.08 7.02
N LEU A 56 -4.59 -0.90 7.81
CA LEU A 56 -5.56 -0.63 8.88
C LEU A 56 -4.96 0.26 9.98
N ALA A 57 -3.69 0.07 10.33
CA ALA A 57 -2.99 0.93 11.28
C ALA A 57 -2.93 2.38 10.78
N THR A 58 -2.64 2.59 9.49
CA THR A 58 -2.65 3.92 8.86
C THR A 58 -4.04 4.56 8.90
N VAL A 59 -5.11 3.79 8.65
CA VAL A 59 -6.49 4.29 8.76
C VAL A 59 -6.85 4.65 10.20
N PHE A 60 -6.49 3.82 11.17
CA PHE A 60 -6.74 4.09 12.59
C PHE A 60 -5.88 5.21 13.18
N LEU A 61 -4.83 5.67 12.48
CA LEU A 61 -4.10 6.86 12.89
C LEU A 61 -4.93 8.15 12.72
N LEU A 62 -5.89 8.19 11.78
CA LEU A 62 -6.78 9.34 11.57
C LEU A 62 -7.60 9.72 12.82
N PRO A 63 -8.36 8.81 13.46
CA PRO A 63 -9.07 9.15 14.70
C PRO A 63 -8.11 9.50 15.85
N VAL A 64 -6.90 8.94 15.86
CA VAL A 64 -5.86 9.27 16.85
C VAL A 64 -5.36 10.70 16.70
N ASP A 65 -5.13 11.16 15.46
CA ASP A 65 -4.81 12.56 15.16
C ASP A 65 -5.90 13.50 15.69
N ILE A 66 -7.17 13.23 15.32
CA ILE A 66 -8.32 14.01 15.79
C ILE A 66 -8.37 14.04 17.32
N ALA A 67 -8.18 12.89 17.99
CA ALA A 67 -8.19 12.79 19.43
C ALA A 67 -7.01 13.54 20.09
N LEU A 68 -5.80 13.45 19.53
CA LEU A 68 -4.61 14.14 20.04
C LEU A 68 -4.76 15.65 19.89
N VAL A 69 -5.17 16.15 18.73
CA VAL A 69 -5.38 17.58 18.49
C VAL A 69 -6.51 18.11 19.38
N SER A 70 -7.64 17.41 19.44
CA SER A 70 -8.78 17.74 20.30
C SER A 70 -8.41 17.74 21.80
N SER A 71 -7.49 16.88 22.22
CA SER A 71 -7.05 16.84 23.63
C SER A 71 -6.36 18.14 24.07
N THR A 72 -5.75 18.88 23.13
CA THR A 72 -5.00 20.12 23.42
C THR A 72 -5.89 21.36 23.52
N THR A 73 -7.13 21.30 23.01
CA THR A 73 -8.11 22.39 23.06
C THR A 73 -9.16 22.15 24.15
N SER A 74 -9.61 23.22 24.79
CA SER A 74 -10.72 23.19 25.74
C SER A 74 -12.04 23.32 24.99
N THR A 75 -12.89 22.30 25.07
CA THR A 75 -14.21 22.28 24.41
C THR A 75 -15.18 23.33 24.98
N ALA A 76 -14.98 23.76 26.23
CA ALA A 76 -15.84 24.73 26.91
C ALA A 76 -15.43 26.20 26.68
N LEU A 77 -14.14 26.46 26.47
CA LEU A 77 -13.58 27.81 26.39
C LEU A 77 -13.04 28.17 25.00
N GLY A 78 -12.87 27.18 24.11
CA GLY A 78 -12.22 27.36 22.80
C GLY A 78 -10.72 27.69 22.88
N THR A 79 -10.18 27.82 24.09
CA THR A 79 -8.78 28.13 24.36
C THR A 79 -7.95 26.85 24.53
N LYS A 80 -6.63 26.93 24.33
CA LYS A 80 -5.72 25.83 24.65
C LYS A 80 -5.74 25.56 26.15
N LYS A 81 -5.74 24.28 26.55
CA LYS A 81 -5.70 23.91 27.97
C LYS A 81 -4.41 24.40 28.62
N ASP A 82 -4.45 24.69 29.93
CA ASP A 82 -3.33 25.29 30.67
C ASP A 82 -2.05 24.44 30.67
N TRP A 83 -2.15 23.13 30.42
CA TRP A 83 -1.01 22.22 30.30
C TRP A 83 -0.40 22.17 28.89
N ALA A 84 -1.09 22.72 27.87
CA ALA A 84 -0.72 22.65 26.47
C ALA A 84 0.21 23.82 26.08
N THR A 85 1.40 23.85 26.67
CA THR A 85 2.44 24.83 26.31
C THR A 85 2.92 24.65 24.86
N PRO A 86 3.40 25.71 24.18
CA PRO A 86 3.82 25.64 22.77
C PRO A 86 4.83 24.52 22.48
N ASN A 87 5.83 24.34 23.36
CA ASN A 87 6.83 23.28 23.22
C ASN A 87 6.23 21.88 23.32
N ARG A 88 5.18 21.69 24.13
CA ARG A 88 4.53 20.39 24.33
C ARG A 88 3.68 20.00 23.14
N ILE A 89 2.94 20.96 22.58
CA ILE A 89 2.17 20.76 21.36
C ILE A 89 3.12 20.43 20.21
N HIS A 90 4.25 21.14 20.10
CA HIS A 90 5.26 20.87 19.09
C HIS A 90 5.77 19.41 19.17
N ASN A 91 6.11 18.93 20.37
CA ASN A 91 6.57 17.55 20.54
C ASN A 91 5.50 16.51 20.17
N ILE A 92 4.22 16.75 20.53
CA ILE A 92 3.12 15.84 20.16
C ILE A 92 2.95 15.79 18.64
N LEU A 93 2.91 16.95 17.98
CA LEU A 93 2.79 17.05 16.53
C LEU A 93 4.00 16.45 15.81
N LEU A 94 5.21 16.61 16.36
CA LEU A 94 6.42 16.01 15.82
C LEU A 94 6.38 14.48 15.91
N THR A 95 5.98 13.92 17.06
CA THR A 95 5.80 12.46 17.21
C THR A 95 4.75 11.95 16.23
N LEU A 96 3.60 12.62 16.14
CA LEU A 96 2.53 12.25 15.22
C LEU A 96 3.02 12.29 13.76
N LYS A 97 3.76 13.34 13.38
CA LYS A 97 4.39 13.48 12.07
C LYS A 97 5.33 12.31 11.78
N ILE A 98 6.21 11.96 12.72
CA ILE A 98 7.14 10.81 12.56
C ILE A 98 6.35 9.52 12.31
N VAL A 99 5.30 9.26 13.08
CA VAL A 99 4.47 8.04 12.93
C VAL A 99 3.78 8.03 11.56
N TYR A 100 3.21 9.15 11.13
CA TYR A 100 2.62 9.28 9.80
C TYR A 100 3.62 8.97 8.68
N TYR A 101 4.78 9.64 8.67
CA TYR A 101 5.78 9.39 7.64
C TYR A 101 6.30 7.96 7.66
N SER A 102 6.43 7.36 8.86
CA SER A 102 6.89 5.98 9.00
C SER A 102 5.88 5.00 8.41
N LEU A 103 4.60 5.12 8.76
CA LEU A 103 3.54 4.25 8.24
C LEU A 103 3.34 4.42 6.74
N TYR A 104 3.23 5.66 6.24
CA TYR A 104 3.07 5.90 4.80
C TYR A 104 4.27 5.38 3.99
N SER A 105 5.49 5.53 4.50
CA SER A 105 6.68 4.99 3.83
C SER A 105 6.70 3.46 3.87
N PHE A 106 6.26 2.87 4.99
CA PHE A 106 6.13 1.42 5.12
C PHE A 106 5.08 0.85 4.18
N ASP A 107 3.90 1.47 4.08
CA ASP A 107 2.85 1.11 3.13
C ASP A 107 3.34 1.22 1.68
N ALA A 108 4.06 2.29 1.34
CA ALA A 108 4.64 2.45 0.00
C ALA A 108 5.65 1.33 -0.31
N LEU A 109 6.50 0.95 0.65
CA LEU A 109 7.45 -0.15 0.50
C LEU A 109 6.73 -1.50 0.35
N LEU A 110 5.68 -1.74 1.12
CA LEU A 110 4.88 -2.96 1.02
C LEU A 110 4.20 -3.05 -0.36
N CYS A 111 3.54 -1.99 -0.80
CA CYS A 111 2.80 -1.95 -2.05
C CYS A 111 3.69 -2.03 -3.31
N LEU A 112 4.86 -1.37 -3.31
CA LEU A 112 5.71 -1.28 -4.50
C LEU A 112 6.76 -2.38 -4.58
N ILE A 113 7.17 -2.96 -3.45
CA ILE A 113 8.29 -3.91 -3.41
C ILE A 113 7.81 -5.26 -2.87
N VAL A 114 7.30 -5.30 -1.64
CA VAL A 114 7.08 -6.57 -0.94
C VAL A 114 5.95 -7.39 -1.55
N ILE A 115 4.83 -6.75 -1.90
CA ILE A 115 3.68 -7.42 -2.52
C ILE A 115 4.05 -7.95 -3.93
N PRO A 116 4.58 -7.13 -4.86
CA PRO A 116 5.00 -7.63 -6.17
C PRO A 116 6.07 -8.73 -6.06
N PHE A 117 7.04 -8.56 -5.18
CA PHE A 117 8.07 -9.58 -4.95
C PHE A 117 7.46 -10.90 -4.46
N SER A 118 6.56 -10.85 -3.48
CA SER A 118 5.90 -12.05 -2.97
C SER A 118 5.03 -12.73 -4.03
N TYR A 119 4.42 -11.95 -4.92
CA TYR A 119 3.65 -12.47 -6.05
C TYR A 119 4.56 -13.21 -7.04
N PHE A 120 5.60 -12.55 -7.57
CA PHE A 120 6.53 -13.19 -8.52
C PHE A 120 7.27 -14.38 -7.91
N TRP A 121 7.60 -14.32 -6.62
CA TRP A 121 8.21 -15.42 -5.90
C TRP A 121 7.30 -16.65 -5.75
N TYR A 122 5.98 -16.44 -5.71
CA TYR A 122 4.98 -17.50 -5.70
C TYR A 122 4.74 -18.04 -7.11
N GLU A 123 4.58 -17.17 -8.11
CA GLU A 123 4.36 -17.58 -9.51
C GLU A 123 5.53 -18.42 -10.06
N GLU A 124 6.78 -17.97 -9.87
CA GLU A 124 7.98 -18.70 -10.30
C GLU A 124 8.12 -20.06 -9.58
N TYR A 125 7.52 -20.20 -8.41
CA TYR A 125 7.51 -21.49 -7.70
C TYR A 125 6.55 -22.48 -8.32
N ASP A 126 5.33 -22.02 -8.65
CA ASP A 126 4.29 -22.86 -9.24
C ASP A 126 4.71 -23.32 -10.65
N GLU A 127 5.18 -22.40 -11.50
CA GLU A 127 5.60 -22.73 -12.88
C GLU A 127 6.80 -23.70 -12.92
N VAL A 128 7.78 -23.55 -12.02
CA VAL A 128 9.05 -24.31 -12.07
C VAL A 128 8.95 -25.63 -11.28
N GLU A 129 8.15 -25.71 -10.21
CA GLU A 129 7.88 -26.98 -9.53
C GLU A 129 7.12 -27.94 -10.47
N GLU A 130 6.23 -27.42 -11.32
CA GLU A 130 5.52 -28.20 -12.34
C GLU A 130 6.44 -28.69 -13.48
N GLN A 131 7.49 -27.92 -13.83
CA GLN A 131 8.30 -28.17 -15.02
C GLN A 131 9.66 -28.85 -14.77
N GLU A 132 10.41 -28.51 -13.72
CA GLU A 132 11.83 -28.90 -13.60
C GLU A 132 12.24 -29.54 -12.27
N GLY A 133 11.37 -29.56 -11.24
CA GLY A 133 11.55 -30.32 -10.00
C GLY A 133 12.74 -29.96 -9.09
N HIS A 134 13.73 -29.18 -9.55
CA HIS A 134 14.93 -28.83 -8.77
C HIS A 134 15.54 -27.49 -9.20
N GLN A 135 14.95 -26.36 -8.79
CA GLN A 135 15.65 -25.07 -8.81
C GLN A 135 16.30 -24.75 -7.45
N THR A 136 17.48 -24.11 -7.50
CA THR A 136 18.17 -23.61 -6.31
C THR A 136 17.53 -22.31 -5.81
N PHE A 137 17.39 -22.16 -4.49
CA PHE A 137 16.81 -20.97 -3.82
C PHE A 137 17.38 -19.62 -4.32
N GLY A 138 18.65 -19.59 -4.74
CA GLY A 138 19.31 -18.38 -5.26
C GLY A 138 18.82 -17.96 -6.65
N SER A 139 18.55 -18.91 -7.56
CA SER A 139 18.02 -18.61 -8.89
C SER A 139 16.61 -18.01 -8.80
N ARG A 140 15.78 -18.59 -7.93
CA ARG A 140 14.42 -18.11 -7.62
C ARG A 140 14.41 -16.67 -7.09
N LEU A 141 15.36 -16.33 -6.20
CA LEU A 141 15.45 -14.99 -5.63
C LEU A 141 15.83 -13.97 -6.69
N TRP A 142 16.76 -14.33 -7.56
CA TRP A 142 17.16 -13.49 -8.68
C TRP A 142 16.02 -13.30 -9.70
N GLY A 143 15.26 -14.35 -10.00
CA GLY A 143 14.09 -14.31 -10.88
C GLY A 143 13.02 -13.35 -10.36
N ALA A 144 12.54 -13.58 -9.13
CA ALA A 144 11.53 -12.72 -8.49
C ALA A 144 12.01 -11.25 -8.37
N PHE A 145 13.29 -11.04 -8.07
CA PHE A 145 13.87 -9.69 -7.97
C PHE A 145 13.93 -8.99 -9.32
N LYS A 146 14.30 -9.69 -10.40
CA LYS A 146 14.30 -9.17 -11.78
C LYS A 146 12.92 -8.65 -12.18
N TYR A 147 11.87 -9.44 -11.94
CA TYR A 147 10.49 -9.03 -12.27
C TYR A 147 10.00 -7.90 -11.37
N THR A 148 10.37 -7.90 -10.09
CA THR A 148 10.06 -6.79 -9.18
C THR A 148 10.71 -5.48 -9.63
N ILE A 149 11.98 -5.51 -10.07
CA ILE A 149 12.65 -4.33 -10.63
C ILE A 149 11.95 -3.87 -11.91
N ALA A 150 11.57 -4.80 -12.80
CA ALA A 150 10.84 -4.45 -14.01
C ALA A 150 9.49 -3.79 -13.68
N PHE A 151 8.77 -4.27 -12.66
CA PHE A 151 7.54 -3.65 -12.16
C PHE A 151 7.79 -2.24 -11.62
N ILE A 152 8.81 -2.05 -10.77
CA ILE A 152 9.17 -0.73 -10.24
C ILE A 152 9.50 0.23 -11.40
N PHE A 153 10.25 -0.24 -12.39
CA PHE A 153 10.59 0.56 -13.57
C PHE A 153 9.34 0.97 -14.37
N LEU A 154 8.39 0.05 -14.54
CA LEU A 154 7.11 0.34 -15.18
C LEU A 154 6.30 1.37 -14.39
N VAL A 155 6.23 1.26 -13.06
CA VAL A 155 5.57 2.25 -12.19
C VAL A 155 6.23 3.63 -12.33
N VAL A 156 7.57 3.69 -12.36
CA VAL A 156 8.31 4.94 -12.57
C VAL A 156 8.01 5.54 -13.93
N ILE A 157 7.97 4.74 -15.00
CA ILE A 157 7.60 5.21 -16.35
C ILE A 157 6.18 5.79 -16.35
N ILE A 158 5.20 5.08 -15.77
CA ILE A 158 3.82 5.57 -15.68
C ILE A 158 3.78 6.90 -14.93
N PHE A 159 4.54 7.01 -13.83
CA PHE A 159 4.62 8.23 -13.05
C PHE A 159 5.23 9.40 -13.85
N LEU A 160 6.31 9.13 -14.58
CA LEU A 160 6.92 10.12 -15.48
C LEU A 160 5.93 10.56 -16.58
N ILE A 161 5.22 9.63 -17.22
CA ILE A 161 4.18 9.96 -18.21
C ILE A 161 3.09 10.82 -17.55
N GLY A 162 2.62 10.46 -16.36
CA GLY A 162 1.64 11.24 -15.61
C GLY A 162 2.10 12.65 -15.23
N PHE A 163 3.40 12.83 -15.09
CA PHE A 163 4.03 14.12 -14.86
C PHE A 163 4.15 14.96 -16.14
N PHE A 164 4.49 14.32 -17.27
CA PHE A 164 4.72 15.00 -18.55
C PHE A 164 3.44 15.26 -19.37
N VAL A 165 2.40 14.43 -19.24
CA VAL A 165 1.14 14.57 -19.98
C VAL A 165 0.40 15.88 -19.65
N PRO A 166 0.22 16.28 -18.38
CA PRO A 166 -0.39 17.58 -18.03
C PRO A 166 0.51 18.78 -18.41
N ALA A 167 1.84 18.59 -18.42
CA ALA A 167 2.80 19.64 -18.73
C ALA A 167 2.87 19.98 -20.23
N ALA A 168 2.63 19.00 -21.11
CA ALA A 168 2.63 19.19 -22.56
C ALA A 168 1.52 20.13 -23.07
N GLY A 169 0.46 20.35 -22.28
CA GLY A 169 -0.61 21.31 -22.60
C GLY A 169 -0.21 22.77 -22.39
N ASN A 170 0.85 23.05 -21.62
CA ASN A 170 1.30 24.41 -21.33
C ASN A 170 2.64 24.67 -22.04
N ARG A 171 2.55 24.88 -23.36
CA ARG A 171 3.71 25.15 -24.23
C ARG A 171 4.27 26.53 -23.89
N ASP A 172 5.34 26.56 -23.11
CA ASP A 172 6.35 27.61 -23.25
C ASP A 172 7.74 27.02 -23.08
N GLY A 173 8.55 27.17 -24.12
CA GLY A 173 9.77 26.39 -24.38
C GLY A 173 10.89 26.66 -23.39
N LYS A 174 10.91 25.93 -22.26
CA LYS A 174 12.06 25.89 -21.36
C LYS A 174 12.51 24.48 -21.05
N HIS A 175 13.83 24.35 -21.13
CA HIS A 175 14.64 23.16 -21.00
C HIS A 175 14.23 22.27 -19.81
N LEU A 176 14.23 20.96 -20.06
CA LEU A 176 13.90 19.90 -19.09
C LEU A 176 15.01 19.78 -18.04
N ASP A 177 15.08 20.75 -17.14
CA ASP A 177 16.12 20.79 -16.11
C ASP A 177 15.64 20.19 -14.79
N LEU A 178 16.57 19.77 -13.92
CA LEU A 178 16.26 19.27 -12.58
C LEU A 178 15.50 20.31 -11.72
N ASP A 179 15.67 21.60 -12.03
CA ASP A 179 14.90 22.69 -11.42
C ASP A 179 13.42 22.70 -11.84
N PHE A 180 13.07 22.23 -13.04
CA PHE A 180 11.68 22.01 -13.45
C PHE A 180 11.07 20.86 -12.64
N PHE A 181 11.82 19.77 -12.43
CA PHE A 181 11.39 18.66 -11.58
C PHE A 181 11.19 19.09 -10.13
N LYS A 182 12.13 19.85 -9.55
CA LYS A 182 12.00 20.44 -8.21
C LYS A 182 10.77 21.33 -8.12
N ARG A 183 10.55 22.22 -9.10
CA ARG A 183 9.43 23.18 -9.09
C ARG A 183 8.06 22.52 -9.27
N LEU A 184 8.00 21.36 -9.92
CA LEU A 184 6.79 20.55 -10.06
C LEU A 184 6.52 19.66 -8.84
N LEU A 185 7.57 19.21 -8.13
CA LEU A 185 7.43 18.56 -6.82
C LEU A 185 6.98 19.56 -5.73
N ASP A 186 7.41 20.82 -5.84
CA ASP A 186 7.19 21.87 -4.84
C ASP A 186 5.82 22.57 -4.96
N VAL A 187 5.15 22.48 -6.12
CA VAL A 187 3.85 23.14 -6.37
C VAL A 187 2.83 22.10 -6.80
N ASN A 188 1.91 21.64 -5.91
CA ASN A 188 0.60 20.96 -6.09
C ASN A 188 0.31 20.06 -7.33
N HIS A 189 1.30 19.76 -8.17
CA HIS A 189 1.23 19.01 -9.42
C HIS A 189 1.75 17.58 -9.19
N GLY A 190 2.59 17.37 -8.17
CA GLY A 190 2.95 16.05 -7.68
C GLY A 190 1.73 15.24 -7.24
N GLU A 191 0.76 15.87 -6.54
CA GLU A 191 -0.52 15.22 -6.19
C GLU A 191 -1.29 14.80 -7.45
N LYS A 192 -1.45 15.69 -8.43
CA LYS A 192 -2.16 15.39 -9.68
C LYS A 192 -1.49 14.27 -10.48
N ALA A 193 -0.16 14.27 -10.55
CA ALA A 193 0.61 13.22 -11.22
C ALA A 193 0.47 11.87 -10.49
N LEU A 194 0.50 11.88 -9.16
CA LEU A 194 0.25 10.68 -8.33
C LEU A 194 -1.16 10.13 -8.55
N THR A 195 -2.19 10.98 -8.48
CA THR A 195 -3.57 10.56 -8.70
C THR A 195 -3.78 10.03 -10.12
N PHE A 196 -3.17 10.66 -11.13
CA PHE A 196 -3.22 10.16 -12.51
C PHE A 196 -2.53 8.80 -12.64
N GLY A 197 -1.31 8.66 -12.13
CA GLY A 197 -0.54 7.41 -12.20
C GLY A 197 -1.25 6.27 -11.48
N LEU A 198 -1.79 6.53 -10.28
CA LEU A 198 -2.60 5.58 -9.53
C LEU A 198 -3.87 5.20 -10.30
N GLY A 199 -4.59 6.18 -10.84
CA GLY A 199 -5.79 5.94 -11.64
C GLY A 199 -5.50 5.09 -12.88
N LEU A 200 -4.41 5.38 -13.59
CA LEU A 200 -3.99 4.62 -14.77
C LEU A 200 -3.55 3.19 -14.41
N LEU A 201 -2.86 3.01 -13.29
CA LEU A 201 -2.48 1.69 -12.80
C LEU A 201 -3.71 0.86 -12.42
N ILE A 202 -4.69 1.46 -11.74
CA ILE A 202 -5.95 0.81 -11.38
C ILE A 202 -6.74 0.43 -12.63
N THR A 203 -6.87 1.34 -13.62
CA THR A 203 -7.64 1.04 -14.84
C THR A 203 -6.98 -0.03 -15.69
N LEU A 204 -5.65 0.03 -15.90
CA LEU A 204 -4.91 -1.01 -16.60
C LEU A 204 -4.98 -2.34 -15.87
N GLY A 205 -4.77 -2.35 -14.54
CA GLY A 205 -4.85 -3.56 -13.73
C GLY A 205 -6.24 -4.20 -13.79
N THR A 206 -7.30 -3.39 -13.70
CA THR A 206 -8.69 -3.88 -13.78
C THR A 206 -9.01 -4.44 -15.17
N LEU A 207 -8.51 -3.80 -16.23
CA LEU A 207 -8.68 -4.26 -17.61
C LEU A 207 -8.00 -5.63 -17.82
N LEU A 208 -6.74 -5.76 -17.41
CA LEU A 208 -5.98 -7.00 -17.50
C LEU A 208 -6.65 -8.12 -16.71
N TYR A 209 -7.08 -7.84 -15.47
CA TYR A 209 -7.79 -8.80 -14.64
C TYR A 209 -9.10 -9.27 -15.28
N SER A 210 -9.87 -8.35 -15.86
CA SER A 210 -11.12 -8.70 -16.55
C SER A 210 -10.87 -9.58 -17.77
N LEU A 211 -9.84 -9.28 -18.57
CA LEU A 211 -9.46 -10.09 -19.72
C LEU A 211 -9.03 -11.50 -19.30
N HIS A 212 -8.22 -11.61 -18.26
CA HIS A 212 -7.78 -12.90 -17.72
C HIS A 212 -8.97 -13.74 -17.28
N LEU A 213 -9.88 -13.16 -16.48
CA LEU A 213 -11.07 -13.84 -15.98
C LEU A 213 -11.99 -14.31 -17.13
N ASN A 214 -12.16 -13.49 -18.16
CA ASN A 214 -12.97 -13.86 -19.33
C ASN A 214 -12.32 -14.99 -20.14
N CYS A 215 -11.00 -14.96 -20.31
CA CYS A 215 -10.25 -16.02 -20.99
C CYS A 215 -10.39 -17.35 -20.24
N THR A 216 -10.14 -17.37 -18.93
CA THR A 216 -10.28 -18.57 -18.09
C THR A 216 -11.69 -19.15 -18.16
N LYS A 217 -12.74 -18.31 -18.09
CA LYS A 217 -14.14 -18.77 -18.22
C LYS A 217 -14.45 -19.33 -19.60
N ALA A 218 -13.94 -18.71 -20.67
CA ALA A 218 -14.14 -19.18 -22.04
C ALA A 218 -13.46 -20.55 -22.25
N LEU A 219 -12.26 -20.74 -21.70
CA LEU A 219 -11.51 -21.98 -21.78
C LEU A 219 -12.25 -23.10 -21.01
N LEU A 220 -12.71 -22.83 -19.79
CA LEU A 220 -13.51 -23.77 -19.00
C LEU A 220 -14.82 -24.16 -19.72
N HIS A 221 -15.51 -23.19 -20.32
CA HIS A 221 -16.70 -23.46 -21.10
C HIS A 221 -16.40 -24.36 -22.31
N SER A 222 -15.27 -24.14 -23.01
CA SER A 222 -14.86 -24.99 -24.14
C SER A 222 -14.56 -26.44 -23.74
N LEU A 223 -13.86 -26.65 -22.61
CA LEU A 223 -13.55 -27.99 -22.09
C LEU A 223 -14.81 -28.74 -21.65
N SER A 224 -15.74 -28.04 -20.98
CA SER A 224 -17.03 -28.65 -20.58
C SER A 224 -17.90 -29.06 -21.77
N ARG A 225 -17.69 -28.46 -22.94
CA ARG A 225 -18.40 -28.79 -24.18
C ARG A 225 -17.80 -30.02 -24.85
N THR A 226 -16.47 -30.13 -24.88
CA THR A 226 -15.78 -31.31 -25.44
C THR A 226 -16.01 -32.58 -24.62
N GLU A 227 -16.18 -32.46 -23.29
CA GLU A 227 -16.51 -33.62 -22.45
C GLU A 227 -17.92 -34.16 -22.75
N LYS A 228 -18.91 -33.28 -22.97
CA LYS A 228 -20.27 -33.69 -23.35
C LYS A 228 -20.39 -34.33 -24.74
N ASP A 229 -19.52 -33.96 -25.68
CA ASP A 229 -19.49 -34.59 -27.01
C ASP A 229 -18.77 -35.94 -27.00
N ASN A 230 -17.94 -36.25 -26.00
CA ASN A 230 -17.24 -37.53 -25.86
C ASN A 230 -18.06 -38.62 -25.11
N ASP A 231 -19.08 -38.21 -24.35
CA ASP A 231 -19.98 -39.12 -23.60
C ASP A 231 -21.22 -39.56 -24.41
N ASN A 232 -21.33 -39.16 -25.68
CA ASN A 232 -22.43 -39.47 -26.60
C ASN A 232 -21.95 -40.31 -27.79
#